data_AF-A0A9E8SN48-F1
#
_entry.id   AF-A0A9E8SN48-F1
#
_cell.length_a   1.000
_cell.length_b   1.000
_cell.length_c   1.000
_cell.angle_alpha   90.00
_cell.angle_beta   90.00
_cell.angle_gamma   90.00
#
_symmetry.space_group_name_H-M   'P 1'
#
loop_
_entity.id
_entity.type
_entity.pdbx_description
1 polymer ?
#
loop_
_entity_poly.entity_id
_entity_poly.type
_entity_poly.pdbx_seq_one_letter_code
_entity_poly.pdbx_strand_id
1 'polypeptide(L)' 'MHERHHLVLVVCLNMLKGSNLNINEISFLLGFDDPNYFSRLFKRNVGLTPHVFREQSLN' A
#
# COMPACT_ATOMS: atom_id res chain seq x y z
N MET A 1 7.75 -17.63 7.96
CA MET A 1 8.03 -16.19 7.70
C MET A 1 7.38 -15.63 6.41
N HIS A 2 6.41 -16.31 5.77
CA HIS A 2 5.83 -15.86 4.48
C HIS A 2 4.40 -15.28 4.57
N GLU A 3 3.85 -15.09 5.78
CA GLU A 3 2.43 -14.75 5.94
C GLU A 3 2.16 -13.24 6.14
N ARG A 4 3.15 -12.47 6.62
CA ARG A 4 2.95 -11.04 6.91
C ARG A 4 2.77 -10.17 5.66
N HIS A 5 3.41 -10.51 4.54
CA HIS A 5 3.35 -9.68 3.33
C HIS A 5 1.95 -9.66 2.69
N HIS A 6 1.20 -10.76 2.80
CA HIS A 6 -0.14 -10.84 2.21
C HIS A 6 -1.15 -9.98 2.98
N LEU A 7 -1.11 -10.02 4.31
CA LEU A 7 -2.00 -9.23 5.16
C LEU A 7 -1.80 -7.73 4.96
N VAL A 8 -0.54 -7.30 4.83
CA VAL A 8 -0.16 -5.89 4.58
C VAL A 8 -0.80 -5.33 3.32
N LEU A 9 -0.90 -6.13 2.26
CA LEU A 9 -1.51 -5.70 1.00
C LEU A 9 -3.01 -5.53 1.13
N VAL A 10 -3.70 -6.49 1.74
CA VAL A 10 -5.15 -6.41 1.96
C VAL A 10 -5.50 -5.18 2.79
N VAL A 11 -4.74 -4.91 3.85
CA VAL A 11 -4.92 -3.72 4.69
C VAL A 11 -4.67 -2.43 3.89
N CYS A 12 -3.58 -2.37 3.12
CA CYS A 12 -3.29 -1.21 2.28
C CYS A 12 -4.42 -0.94 1.27
N LEU A 13 -4.90 -1.97 0.59
CA LEU A 13 -5.97 -1.85 -0.41
C LEU A 13 -7.26 -1.34 0.23
N ASN A 14 -7.59 -1.82 1.43
CA ASN A 14 -8.76 -1.34 2.17
C ASN A 14 -8.60 0.12 2.60
N MET A 15 -7.40 0.53 3.03
CA MET A 15 -7.12 1.93 3.38
C MET A 15 -7.17 2.86 2.17
N LEU A 16 -6.69 2.42 1.00
CA LEU A 16 -6.75 3.20 -0.25
C LEU A 16 -8.18 3.40 -0.75
N LYS A 17 -9.07 2.43 -0.52
CA LYS A 17 -10.48 2.50 -0.93
C LYS A 17 -11.37 3.28 0.04
N GLY A 18 -11.12 3.12 1.34
CA GLY A 18 -11.99 3.66 2.38
C GLY A 18 -11.54 4.99 2.97
N SER A 19 -10.31 5.44 2.70
CA SER A 19 -9.73 6.58 3.39
C SER A 19 -8.96 7.50 2.45
N ASN A 20 -9.01 8.81 2.70
CA ASN A 20 -8.27 9.82 1.93
C ASN A 20 -6.76 9.86 2.28
N LEU A 21 -6.27 8.82 2.97
CA LEU A 21 -4.91 8.72 3.48
C LEU A 21 -3.92 8.67 2.32
N ASN A 22 -2.84 9.43 2.47
CA ASN A 22 -1.75 9.43 1.49
C ASN A 22 -0.86 8.20 1.70
N ILE A 23 -0.12 7.83 0.65
CA ILE A 23 0.74 6.65 0.65
C ILE A 23 1.76 6.67 1.79
N ASN A 24 2.25 7.85 2.16
CA ASN A 24 3.14 8.04 3.30
C ASN A 24 2.48 7.68 4.65
N GLU A 25 1.21 8.01 4.83
CA GLU A 25 0.49 7.66 6.07
C GLU A 25 0.20 6.16 6.12
N ILE A 26 -0.17 5.58 4.98
CA ILE A 26 -0.42 4.14 4.88
C ILE A 26 0.87 3.36 5.14
N SER A 27 2.01 3.78 4.60
CA SER A 27 3.29 3.14 4.91
C SER A 27 3.63 3.22 6.39
N PHE A 28 3.39 4.38 7.01
CA PHE A 28 3.65 4.58 8.44
C PHE A 28 2.73 3.71 9.31
N LEU A 29 1.43 3.64 8.98
CA LEU A 29 0.43 2.82 9.67
C LEU A 29 0.74 1.31 9.59
N LEU A 30 1.37 0.88 8.50
CA LEU A 30 1.79 -0.50 8.30
C LEU A 30 3.13 -0.81 9.00
N GLY A 31 3.73 0.18 9.68
CA GLY A 31 5.02 0.04 10.38
C GLY A 31 6.23 0.10 9.46
N PHE A 32 6.09 0.66 8.26
CA PHE A 32 7.22 0.95 7.38
C PHE A 32 7.77 2.34 7.70
N ASP A 33 9.04 2.38 8.12
CA ASP A 33 9.80 3.62 8.28
C ASP A 33 10.06 4.30 6.92
N ASP A 34 10.20 3.49 5.87
CA ASP A 34 10.54 3.93 4.52
C ASP A 34 9.36 3.77 3.53
N PRO A 35 8.66 4.86 3.16
CA PRO A 35 7.60 4.82 2.14
C PRO A 35 8.09 4.35 0.76
N ASN A 36 9.37 4.58 0.45
CA ASN A 36 10.01 4.10 -0.77
C ASN A 36 10.16 2.58 -0.78
N TYR A 37 10.53 1.98 0.36
CA TYR A 37 10.61 0.54 0.50
C TYR A 37 9.23 -0.10 0.37
N PHE A 38 8.24 0.50 1.04
CA PHE A 38 6.84 0.10 0.95
C PHE A 38 6.34 0.13 -0.51
N SER A 39 6.57 1.22 -1.25
CA SER A 39 6.15 1.34 -2.66
C SER A 39 6.77 0.26 -3.54
N ARG A 40 8.05 -0.08 -3.32
CA ARG A 40 8.73 -1.16 -4.05
C ARG A 40 8.13 -2.53 -3.72
N LEU A 41 7.85 -2.79 -2.45
CA LEU A 41 7.22 -4.03 -1.99
C LEU A 41 5.80 -4.18 -2.54
N PHE A 42 5.02 -3.09 -2.47
CA PHE A 42 3.65 -3.04 -2.98
C PHE A 42 3.65 -3.28 -4.49
N LYS A 43 4.51 -2.59 -5.25
CA LYS A 43 4.67 -2.82 -6.69
C LYS A 43 5.10 -4.23 -7.02
N ARG A 44 5.98 -4.85 -6.23
CA ARG A 44 6.40 -6.24 -6.46
C ARG A 44 5.26 -7.25 -6.28
N ASN A 45 4.32 -6.98 -5.39
CA ASN A 45 3.21 -7.89 -5.12
C ASN A 45 1.96 -7.59 -5.96
N VAL A 46 1.59 -6.31 -6.12
CA VAL A 46 0.38 -5.85 -6.82
C VAL A 46 0.66 -5.54 -8.29
N GLY A 47 1.93 -5.36 -8.67
CA GLY A 47 2.34 -4.95 -10.02
C GLY A 47 2.27 -3.45 -10.26
N LEU A 48 1.51 -2.72 -9.45
CA LEU A 48 1.26 -1.27 -9.57
C LEU A 48 1.79 -0.53 -8.36
N THR A 49 2.11 0.77 -8.50
CA THR A 49 2.44 1.60 -7.34
C THR A 49 1.16 1.97 -6.58
N PRO A 50 1.24 2.22 -5.26
CA PRO A 50 0.07 2.61 -4.47
C PRO A 50 -0.63 3.86 -5.02
N HIS A 51 0.14 4.80 -5.57
CA HIS A 51 -0.36 6.00 -6.22
C HIS A 51 -1.21 5.68 -7.46
N VAL A 52 -0.68 4.84 -8.37
CA VAL A 52 -1.40 4.43 -9.58
C VAL A 52 -2.65 3.62 -9.23
N PHE A 53 -2.57 2.77 -8.20
CA PHE A 53 -3.73 2.02 -7.73
C PHE A 53 -4.84 2.95 -7.19
N ARG A 54 -4.48 4.01 -6.45
CA ARG A 54 -5.44 5.02 -5.98
C ARG A 54 -6.09 5.77 -7.14
N GLU A 55 -5.29 6.17 -8.12
CA GLU A 55 -5.76 6.85 -9.33
C GLU A 55 -6.76 5.97 -10.11
N GLN A 56 -6.46 4.67 -10.27
CA GLN A 56 -7.37 3.71 -10.91
C GLN A 56 -8.65 3.46 -10.14
N SER A 57 -8.64 3.58 -8.80
CA SER A 57 -9.84 3.39 -7.99
C SER A 57 -10.76 4.61 -7.95
N LEU A 58 -10.29 5.78 -8.40
CA LEU A 58 -11.03 7.04 -8.44
C LEU A 58 -11.63 7.34 -9.81
N ASN A 59 -11.53 6.41 -10.77
CA ASN A 59 -12.05 6.53 -12.14
C ASN A 59 -13.08 5.44 -12.43
#